data_AF-A0A9P6P3A5-F1
#
_entry.id   AF-A0A9P6P3A5-F1
#
_cell.length_a   1.000
_cell.length_b   1.000
_cell.length_c   1.000
_cell.angle_alpha   90.00
_cell.angle_beta   90.00
_cell.angle_gamma   90.00
#
_symmetry.space_group_name_H-M   'P 1'
#
loop_
_entity.id
_entity.type
_entity.pdbx_description
1 polymer ?
#
loop_
_entity_poly.entity_id
_entity_poly.type
_entity_poly.pdbx_seq_one_letter_code
_entity_poly.pdbx_strand_id
1 'polypeptide(L)'
;MPVDTRGLARFVQIDDETCLIDLTVQGLTPGKHGVHIHEYGDISRGWMSTGDHFNPTNEDHGDHVGDLGNVEVGVNGWGDLVVESSRIRVFDIIGRSMVITEDEDLCSKTSSSQGGPGVLSGIIARSAGAFENMKKVCACSGKTLWEEARVHQDKKVSD
;
A
#
# COMPACT_ATOMS: atom_id res chain seq x y z
N MET A 1 -13.18 17.17 10.48
CA MET A 1 -12.68 16.04 11.31
C MET A 1 -11.49 15.48 10.55
N PRO A 2 -10.33 15.20 11.18
CA PRO A 2 -9.30 14.43 10.50
C PRO A 2 -9.97 13.09 10.13
N VAL A 3 -10.00 12.80 8.83
CA VAL A 3 -10.47 11.50 8.36
C VAL A 3 -9.44 10.49 8.87
N ASP A 4 -9.88 9.46 9.58
CA ASP A 4 -9.01 8.38 10.03
C ASP A 4 -8.46 7.65 8.80
N THR A 5 -7.27 8.06 8.35
CA THR A 5 -6.62 7.50 7.17
C THR A 5 -6.10 6.12 7.50
N ARG A 6 -6.50 5.13 6.71
CA ARG A 6 -6.12 3.73 6.89
C ARG A 6 -6.07 3.01 5.57
N GLY A 7 -5.32 1.93 5.54
CA GLY A 7 -5.21 1.08 4.36
C GLY A 7 -4.75 -0.32 4.72
N LEU A 8 -4.92 -1.23 3.77
CA LEU A 8 -4.45 -2.60 3.85
C LEU A 8 -3.84 -2.99 2.51
N ALA A 9 -2.58 -3.40 2.55
CA ALA A 9 -1.89 -4.00 1.42
C ALA A 9 -1.69 -5.49 1.68
N ARG A 10 -1.98 -6.32 0.67
CA ARG A 10 -1.69 -7.74 0.67
C ARG A 10 -0.71 -8.05 -0.46
N PHE A 11 0.28 -8.87 -0.13
CA PHE A 11 1.28 -9.35 -1.07
C PHE A 11 1.14 -10.86 -1.19
N VAL A 12 1.02 -11.34 -2.41
CA VAL A 12 0.87 -12.77 -2.72
C VAL A 12 1.88 -13.14 -3.79
N GLN A 13 2.83 -14.00 -3.43
CA GLN A 13 3.72 -14.61 -4.41
C GLN A 13 2.93 -15.69 -5.16
N ILE A 14 2.64 -15.47 -6.44
CA ILE A 14 1.87 -16.40 -7.27
C ILE A 14 2.77 -17.53 -7.75
N ASP A 15 3.97 -17.19 -8.19
CA ASP A 15 5.05 -18.08 -8.62
C ASP A 15 6.42 -17.44 -8.32
N ASP A 16 7.51 -18.07 -8.72
CA ASP A 16 8.88 -17.61 -8.39
C ASP A 16 9.23 -16.22 -8.97
N GLU A 17 8.50 -15.75 -9.97
CA GLU A 17 8.76 -14.49 -10.68
C GLU A 17 7.69 -13.44 -10.35
N THR A 18 6.45 -13.84 -10.06
CA THR A 18 5.29 -12.94 -10.04
C THR A 18 4.76 -12.71 -8.62
N CYS A 19 4.77 -11.45 -8.19
CA CYS A 19 4.13 -11.00 -6.96
C CYS A 19 2.91 -10.13 -7.28
N LEU A 20 1.75 -10.50 -6.74
CA LEU A 20 0.53 -9.71 -6.78
C LEU A 20 0.41 -8.87 -5.52
N ILE A 21 0.09 -7.59 -5.71
CA ILE A 21 -0.07 -6.61 -4.65
C ILE A 21 -1.48 -6.05 -4.76
N ASP A 22 -2.25 -6.15 -3.68
CA ASP A 22 -3.61 -5.65 -3.57
C ASP A 22 -3.68 -4.64 -2.42
N LEU A 23 -3.84 -3.37 -2.76
CA LEU A 23 -3.89 -2.24 -1.84
C LEU A 23 -5.29 -1.62 -1.83
N THR A 24 -5.84 -1.45 -0.64
CA THR A 24 -7.04 -0.63 -0.41
C THR A 24 -6.75 0.47 0.59
N VAL A 25 -7.27 1.66 0.33
CA VAL A 25 -7.10 2.85 1.18
C VAL A 25 -8.42 3.55 1.44
N GLN A 26 -8.53 4.20 2.59
CA GLN A 26 -9.68 4.99 3.00
C GLN A 26 -9.23 6.21 3.78
N GLY A 27 -9.90 7.34 3.54
CA GLY A 27 -9.67 8.59 4.25
C GLY A 27 -8.50 9.41 3.71
N LEU A 28 -8.07 9.15 2.47
CA LEU A 28 -7.15 10.02 1.73
C LEU A 28 -7.92 11.12 0.99
N THR A 29 -7.22 12.19 0.62
CA THR A 29 -7.78 13.25 -0.22
C THR A 29 -8.06 12.72 -1.63
N PRO A 30 -9.06 13.26 -2.35
CA PRO A 30 -9.28 12.85 -3.74
C PRO A 30 -8.09 13.24 -4.63
N GLY A 31 -7.63 12.30 -5.46
CA GLY A 31 -6.44 12.50 -6.28
C GLY A 31 -5.59 11.24 -6.40
N LYS A 32 -4.42 11.38 -7.02
CA LYS A 32 -3.43 10.30 -7.10
C LYS A 32 -2.42 10.44 -5.98
N HIS A 33 -2.08 9.30 -5.39
CA HIS A 33 -1.10 9.20 -4.31
C HIS A 33 -0.03 8.17 -4.68
N GLY A 34 1.24 8.54 -4.56
CA GLY A 34 2.37 7.63 -4.79
C GLY A 34 2.40 6.47 -3.79
N VAL A 35 2.80 5.28 -4.25
CA VAL A 35 2.90 4.07 -3.43
C VAL A 35 4.30 3.48 -3.59
N HIS A 36 5.03 3.37 -2.47
CA HIS A 36 6.42 2.92 -2.47
C HIS A 36 6.69 1.90 -1.37
N ILE A 37 7.57 0.94 -1.65
CA ILE A 37 8.24 0.13 -0.64
C ILE A 37 9.55 0.83 -0.28
N HIS A 38 9.77 1.10 0.99
CA HIS A 38 10.98 1.73 1.50
C HIS A 38 11.97 0.70 2.06
N GLU A 39 13.23 1.09 2.23
CA GLU A 39 14.30 0.20 2.65
C GLU A 39 14.08 -0.39 4.05
N TYR A 40 13.64 0.41 5.02
CA TYR A 40 13.55 0.02 6.43
C TYR A 40 12.11 -0.14 6.90
N GLY A 41 11.88 -1.13 7.78
CA GLY A 41 10.64 -1.27 8.55
C GLY A 41 10.62 -0.45 9.84
N ASP A 42 11.27 0.72 9.87
CA ASP A 42 11.27 1.59 11.04
C ASP A 42 10.20 2.69 10.89
N ILE A 43 9.13 2.57 11.68
CA ILE A 43 8.02 3.52 11.74
C ILE A 43 8.05 4.37 13.03
N SER A 44 9.16 4.38 13.78
CA SER A 44 9.31 5.15 15.02
C SER A 44 9.08 6.65 14.85
N ARG A 45 9.31 7.17 13.63
CA ARG A 45 9.05 8.55 13.23
C ARG A 45 8.12 8.63 12.00
N GLY A 46 7.21 7.67 11.86
CA GLY A 46 6.37 7.54 10.66
C GLY A 46 7.22 7.23 9.43
N TRP A 47 6.86 7.82 8.28
CA TRP A 47 7.59 7.62 7.03
C TRP A 47 9.03 8.18 7.05
N MET A 48 9.36 9.13 7.93
CA MET A 48 10.70 9.74 7.94
C MET A 48 11.82 8.78 8.36
N SER A 49 11.48 7.69 9.06
CA SER A 49 12.44 6.68 9.51
C SER A 49 12.51 5.47 8.58
N THR A 50 11.71 5.42 7.51
CA THR A 50 11.66 4.25 6.62
C THR A 50 12.81 4.20 5.61
N GLY A 51 13.62 5.25 5.51
CA GLY A 51 14.73 5.34 4.54
C GLY A 51 14.24 5.72 3.15
N ASP A 52 15.05 5.45 2.12
CA ASP A 52 14.71 5.70 0.73
C ASP A 52 13.86 4.57 0.14
N HIS A 53 13.44 4.72 -1.12
CA HIS A 53 12.75 3.66 -1.86
C HIS A 53 13.64 2.42 -1.96
N PHE A 54 13.02 1.25 -1.87
CA PHE A 54 13.72 -0.02 -1.94
C PHE A 54 14.30 -0.25 -3.34
N ASN A 55 15.63 -0.14 -3.44
CA ASN A 55 16.36 -0.22 -4.70
C ASN A 55 17.60 -1.13 -4.58
N PRO A 56 17.42 -2.46 -4.49
CA PRO A 56 18.54 -3.40 -4.37
C PRO A 56 19.39 -3.48 -5.65
N THR A 57 18.85 -3.03 -6.79
CA THR A 57 19.50 -3.05 -8.10
C THR A 57 20.24 -1.75 -8.43
N ASN A 58 20.15 -0.73 -7.56
CA ASN A 58 20.78 0.58 -7.73
C ASN A 58 20.42 1.25 -9.07
N GLU A 59 19.14 1.16 -9.44
CA GLU A 59 18.55 1.80 -10.63
C GLU A 59 18.19 3.27 -10.36
N ASP A 60 17.87 4.03 -11.40
CA ASP A 60 17.34 5.38 -11.27
C ASP A 60 15.88 5.37 -10.73
N HIS A 61 15.45 6.48 -10.14
CA HIS A 61 14.08 6.65 -9.63
C HIS A 61 13.02 6.49 -10.74
N GLY A 62 11.90 5.83 -10.41
CA GLY A 62 10.89 5.37 -11.37
C GLY A 62 11.16 3.96 -11.89
N ASP A 63 12.41 3.51 -11.79
CA ASP A 63 12.84 2.15 -12.06
C ASP A 63 13.26 1.44 -10.75
N HIS A 64 12.95 1.95 -9.55
CA HIS A 64 13.24 1.19 -8.33
C HIS A 64 12.34 -0.04 -8.21
N VAL A 65 12.84 -1.10 -7.54
CA VAL A 65 12.03 -2.30 -7.26
C VAL A 65 10.82 -1.96 -6.37
N GLY A 66 10.97 -0.97 -5.49
CA GLY A 66 9.92 -0.52 -4.59
C GLY A 66 8.90 0.46 -5.17
N ASP A 67 9.05 0.93 -6.41
CA ASP A 67 8.10 1.87 -7.02
C ASP A 67 6.86 1.12 -7.55
N LEU A 68 5.68 1.40 -6.99
CA LEU A 68 4.43 0.72 -7.35
C LEU A 68 3.45 1.59 -8.14
N GLY A 69 3.86 2.83 -8.47
CA GLY A 69 3.04 3.80 -9.16
C GLY A 69 2.12 4.56 -8.21
N ASN A 70 0.87 4.79 -8.64
CA ASN A 70 -0.08 5.63 -7.93
C ASN A 70 -1.40 4.92 -7.66
N VAL A 71 -1.97 5.11 -6.47
CA VAL A 71 -3.36 4.77 -6.16
C VAL A 71 -4.25 5.98 -6.43
N GLU A 72 -5.36 5.78 -7.15
CA GLU A 72 -6.36 6.84 -7.40
C GLU A 72 -7.44 6.79 -6.32
N VAL A 73 -7.64 7.92 -5.65
CA VAL A 73 -8.59 8.07 -4.55
C VAL A 73 -9.76 8.94 -5.02
N GLY A 74 -10.97 8.40 -4.87
CA GLY A 74 -12.21 9.08 -5.23
C GLY A 74 -12.64 10.15 -4.21
N VAL A 75 -13.72 10.88 -4.54
CA VAL A 75 -14.29 11.93 -3.69
C VAL A 75 -14.78 11.43 -2.32
N ASN A 76 -15.03 10.13 -2.20
CA ASN A 76 -15.40 9.45 -0.95
C ASN A 76 -14.17 9.09 -0.08
N GLY A 77 -12.96 9.45 -0.52
CA GLY A 77 -11.70 9.14 0.13
C GLY A 77 -11.31 7.67 0.06
N TRP A 78 -11.95 6.87 -0.79
CA TRP A 78 -11.64 5.46 -1.02
C TRP A 78 -10.82 5.31 -2.31
N GLY A 79 -9.85 4.41 -2.30
CA GLY A 79 -9.07 4.03 -3.48
C GLY A 79 -8.59 2.60 -3.38
N ASP A 80 -8.34 1.99 -4.54
CA ASP A 80 -7.77 0.66 -4.67
C ASP A 80 -6.72 0.62 -5.78
N LEU A 81 -5.75 -0.27 -5.60
CA LEU A 81 -4.66 -0.49 -6.54
C LEU A 81 -4.30 -1.98 -6.53
N VAL A 82 -4.34 -2.59 -7.71
CA VAL A 82 -3.84 -3.96 -7.92
C VAL A 82 -2.66 -3.89 -8.88
N VAL A 83 -1.51 -4.39 -8.43
CA VAL A 83 -0.26 -4.41 -9.20
C VAL A 83 0.27 -5.82 -9.28
N GLU A 84 0.60 -6.24 -10.50
CA GLU A 84 1.41 -7.42 -10.75
C GLU A 84 2.84 -6.97 -11.01
N SER A 85 3.79 -7.50 -10.22
CA SER A 85 5.21 -7.16 -10.35
C SER A 85 6.03 -8.41 -10.53
N SER A 86 6.85 -8.42 -11.59
CA SER A 86 7.87 -9.44 -11.84
C SER A 86 9.22 -9.14 -11.17
N ARG A 87 9.32 -8.00 -10.49
CA ARG A 87 10.57 -7.49 -9.88
C ARG A 87 10.61 -7.67 -8.38
N ILE A 88 9.45 -7.83 -7.76
CA ILE A 88 9.28 -7.94 -6.32
C ILE A 88 9.12 -9.41 -5.96
N ARG A 89 9.86 -9.84 -4.94
CA ARG A 89 9.62 -11.12 -4.28
C ARG A 89 9.25 -10.89 -2.82
N VAL A 90 8.19 -11.54 -2.36
CA VAL A 90 7.62 -11.32 -1.02
C VAL A 90 8.67 -11.51 0.07
N PHE A 91 9.55 -12.50 -0.08
CA PHE A 91 10.60 -12.77 0.91
C PHE A 91 11.71 -11.70 0.99
N ASP A 92 11.90 -10.90 -0.07
CA ASP A 92 12.88 -9.82 -0.10
C ASP A 92 12.36 -8.53 0.54
N ILE A 93 11.03 -8.41 0.70
CA ILE A 93 10.34 -7.22 1.23
C ILE A 93 9.75 -7.40 2.63
N ILE A 94 9.69 -8.62 3.17
CA ILE A 94 9.25 -8.85 4.55
C ILE A 94 10.16 -8.09 5.53
N GLY A 95 9.55 -7.33 6.43
CA GLY A 95 10.26 -6.49 7.42
C GLY A 95 10.64 -5.11 6.91
N ARG A 96 10.37 -4.80 5.63
CA ARG A 96 10.43 -3.44 5.08
C ARG A 96 9.13 -2.70 5.36
N SER A 97 9.00 -1.47 4.89
CA SER A 97 7.76 -0.70 5.01
C SER A 97 7.20 -0.33 3.65
N MET A 98 5.88 -0.20 3.61
CA MET A 98 5.16 0.44 2.51
C MET A 98 4.73 1.83 2.97
N VAL A 99 4.91 2.81 2.10
CA VAL A 99 4.57 4.21 2.30
C VAL A 99 3.67 4.68 1.17
N ILE A 100 2.65 5.46 1.53
CA ILE A 100 1.78 6.17 0.60
C ILE A 100 2.05 7.66 0.80
N THR A 101 2.22 8.40 -0.30
CA THR A 101 2.58 9.81 -0.26
C THR A 101 1.37 10.72 -0.49
N GLU A 102 1.48 11.99 -0.09
CA GLU A 102 0.39 12.98 -0.21
C GLU A 102 0.06 13.32 -1.68
N ASP A 103 1.08 13.39 -2.53
CA ASP A 103 0.97 13.79 -3.92
C ASP A 103 1.24 12.61 -4.87
N GLU A 104 0.92 12.83 -6.16
CA GLU A 104 1.21 11.90 -7.25
C GLU A 104 2.73 11.72 -7.40
N ASP A 105 3.20 10.48 -7.47
CA ASP A 105 4.54 10.22 -7.96
C ASP A 105 4.54 10.29 -9.50
N LEU A 106 5.29 11.24 -10.04
CA LEU A 106 5.45 11.45 -11.47
C LEU A 106 6.47 10.49 -12.11
N CYS A 107 7.05 9.56 -11.33
CA CYS A 107 7.99 8.54 -11.78
C CYS A 107 9.14 9.10 -12.66
N SER A 108 9.55 10.34 -12.42
CA SER A 108 10.53 11.01 -13.27
C SER A 108 11.96 10.72 -12.81
N LYS A 109 12.83 10.35 -13.76
CA LYS A 109 14.26 10.00 -13.54
C LYS A 109 15.11 11.12 -12.94
N THR A 110 14.54 12.31 -12.77
CA THR A 110 15.28 13.54 -12.43
C THR A 110 15.13 13.97 -10.98
N SER A 111 14.26 13.33 -10.18
CA SER A 111 14.02 13.74 -8.80
C SER A 111 13.44 12.60 -7.99
N SER A 112 14.23 12.11 -7.04
CA SER A 112 13.93 11.02 -6.12
C SER A 112 12.83 11.32 -5.07
N SER A 113 12.01 12.34 -5.28
CA SER A 113 11.18 12.93 -4.21
C SER A 113 9.96 13.70 -4.73
N GLN A 114 9.27 13.21 -5.77
CA GLN A 114 8.12 13.91 -6.35
C GLN A 114 6.74 13.52 -5.79
N GLY A 115 6.65 12.57 -4.85
CA GLY A 115 5.37 12.19 -4.22
C GLY A 115 4.93 13.05 -3.02
N GLY A 116 5.74 14.00 -2.55
CA GLY A 116 5.43 14.75 -1.32
C GLY A 116 5.66 13.93 -0.04
N PRO A 117 5.21 14.40 1.14
CA PRO A 117 5.41 13.67 2.40
C PRO A 117 4.60 12.37 2.46
N GLY A 118 5.12 11.37 3.16
CA GLY A 118 4.37 10.14 3.46
C GLY A 118 3.18 10.41 4.39
N VAL A 119 1.99 10.02 3.96
CA VAL A 119 0.73 10.15 4.71
C VAL A 119 0.32 8.87 5.44
N LEU A 120 0.73 7.70 4.92
CA LEU A 120 0.48 6.40 5.54
C LEU A 120 1.75 5.55 5.43
N SER A 121 2.11 4.86 6.52
CA SER A 121 3.25 3.94 6.55
C SER A 121 2.92 2.69 7.34
N GLY A 122 3.33 1.52 6.86
CA GLY A 122 3.13 0.25 7.54
C GLY A 122 4.24 -0.75 7.26
N ILE A 123 4.59 -1.56 8.26
CA ILE A 123 5.58 -2.64 8.10
C ILE A 123 4.95 -3.80 7.33
N ILE A 124 5.66 -4.30 6.33
CA ILE A 124 5.31 -5.48 5.55
C ILE A 124 5.57 -6.71 6.43
N ALA A 125 4.51 -7.22 7.04
CA ALA A 125 4.58 -8.34 7.96
C ALA A 125 4.21 -9.67 7.28
N ARG A 126 4.68 -10.78 7.86
CA ARG A 126 4.24 -12.11 7.44
C ARG A 126 2.76 -12.28 7.74
N SER A 127 1.99 -12.65 6.70
CA SER A 127 0.63 -13.15 6.86
C SER A 127 0.62 -14.66 6.72
N ALA A 128 -0.35 -15.30 7.36
CA ALA A 128 -0.69 -16.68 7.08
C ALA A 128 -1.26 -16.78 5.65
N GLY A 129 -1.01 -17.89 4.96
CA GLY A 129 -1.54 -18.15 3.62
C GLY A 129 -3.07 -18.31 3.60
N ALA A 130 -3.64 -18.39 2.39
CA ALA A 130 -5.04 -18.78 2.23
C ALA A 130 -5.28 -20.10 2.98
N PHE A 131 -6.32 -20.14 3.81
CA PHE A 131 -6.69 -21.26 4.70
C PHE A 131 -5.84 -21.47 5.96
N GLU A 132 -4.78 -20.69 6.17
CA GLU A 132 -3.99 -20.73 7.41
C GLU A 132 -4.47 -19.70 8.46
N ASN A 133 -5.28 -18.71 8.06
CA ASN A 133 -5.92 -17.76 8.99
C ASN A 133 -7.12 -17.04 8.36
N MET A 134 -8.35 -17.37 8.77
CA MET A 134 -9.53 -16.56 8.44
C MET A 134 -9.53 -15.29 9.30
N LYS A 135 -8.97 -14.17 8.82
CA LYS A 135 -8.79 -12.97 9.66
C LYS A 135 -9.71 -11.81 9.28
N LYS A 136 -10.54 -11.43 10.25
CA LYS A 136 -11.02 -10.07 10.49
C LYS A 136 -9.91 -9.27 11.17
N VAL A 137 -9.72 -7.99 10.81
CA VAL A 137 -8.75 -7.12 11.47
C VAL A 137 -9.34 -6.65 12.80
N CYS A 138 -8.83 -7.20 13.91
CA CYS A 138 -9.28 -6.87 15.26
C CYS A 138 -8.32 -5.88 15.94
N ALA A 139 -8.86 -4.87 16.62
CA ALA A 139 -8.14 -4.13 17.65
C ALA A 139 -7.61 -5.10 18.71
N CYS A 140 -6.60 -4.68 19.49
CA CYS A 140 -6.19 -5.40 20.71
C CYS A 140 -7.34 -5.67 21.69
N SER A 141 -8.49 -4.97 21.55
CA SER A 141 -9.72 -5.20 22.31
C SER A 141 -10.66 -6.27 21.73
N GLY A 142 -10.29 -6.93 20.63
CA GLY A 142 -11.15 -7.91 19.94
C GLY A 142 -12.32 -7.31 19.14
N LYS A 143 -12.35 -5.99 18.93
CA LYS A 143 -13.35 -5.31 18.08
C LYS A 143 -12.82 -5.19 16.66
N THR A 144 -13.63 -5.51 15.65
CA THR A 144 -13.28 -5.27 14.25
C THR A 144 -13.07 -3.78 14.02
N LEU A 145 -11.87 -3.38 13.60
CA LEU A 145 -11.57 -1.98 13.26
C LEU A 145 -11.82 -1.69 11.77
N TRP A 146 -11.67 -2.71 10.93
CA TRP A 146 -11.79 -2.60 9.48
C TRP A 146 -12.24 -3.93 8.88
N GLU A 147 -13.22 -3.87 8.00
CA GLU A 147 -13.65 -4.98 7.17
C GLU A 147 -13.68 -4.46 5.73
N GLU A 148 -13.01 -5.20 4.84
CA GLU A 148 -12.95 -4.91 3.42
C GLU A 148 -14.30 -5.28 2.77
N ALA A 149 -15.34 -4.50 3.08
CA ALA A 149 -16.64 -4.69 2.46
C ALA A 149 -16.77 -3.68 1.31
N ARG A 150 -16.66 -4.17 0.07
CA ARG A 150 -17.33 -3.53 -1.06
C ARG A 150 -18.81 -3.51 -0.70
N VAL A 151 -19.35 -2.37 -0.27
CA VAL A 151 -20.80 -2.24 -0.16
C VAL A 151 -21.32 -2.31 -1.59
N HIS A 152 -21.74 -3.50 -2.02
CA HIS A 152 -22.59 -3.67 -3.19
C HIS A 152 -23.79 -2.75 -2.92
N GLN A 153 -23.90 -1.66 -3.67
CA GLN A 153 -25.13 -0.90 -3.69
C GLN A 153 -26.17 -1.83 -4.29
N ASP A 154 -27.04 -2.38 -3.44
CA ASP A 154 -28.22 -3.11 -3.88
C ASP A 154 -29.02 -2.18 -4.81
N LYS A 155 -28.93 -2.45 -6.11
CA LYS A 155 -29.88 -1.90 -7.07
C LYS A 155 -31.24 -2.44 -6.66
N LYS A 156 -32.05 -1.59 -6.02
CA LYS A 156 -33.50 -1.81 -5.91
C LYS A 156 -34.04 -1.95 -7.33
N VAL A 157 -34.31 -3.18 -7.74
CA VAL A 157 -35.24 -3.45 -8.84
C VAL A 157 -36.62 -3.16 -8.25
N SER A 158 -37.23 -2.07 -8.71
CA SER A 158 -38.65 -1.81 -8.49
C SER A 158 -39.46 -2.75 -9.37
N ASP A 159 -40.36 -3.51 -8.75
CA ASP A 159 -41.42 -4.27 -9.43
C ASP A 159 -42.35 -3.38 -10.28
#